data_AF-A0A6J4S188-F1
#
_entry.id   AF-A0A6J4S188-F1
#
_cell.length_a   1.000
_cell.length_b   1.000
_cell.length_c   1.000
_cell.angle_alpha   90.00
_cell.angle_beta   90.00
_cell.angle_gamma   90.00
#
_symmetry.space_group_name_H-M   'P 1'
#
loop_
_entity.id
_entity.type
_entity.pdbx_description
1 polymer ?
#
loop_
_entity_poly.entity_id
_entity_poly.type
_entity_poly.pdbx_seq_one_letter_code
_entity_poly.pdbx_strand_id
1 'polypeptide(L)'
;MKEELIFRRVQEIKDQGVIAAASLTPQRVERYHRAAIEAGLDVLVVQGTVVSAEHVSRTVEPLNLMEFIPNLNVPVIVGGCASYSTALHLMRTGAVGVLVGVGPGRICTTRGVIGVGVPQATAVADAAAARMRHYLETGEYVNVIADGGMRTGGEISKAITCGADAVMLGSAFAKSEEAPGRGYSWGMATFHPTLPRGTRIQTSITGTLEEILTGPAHENDGTRNLMGALRTSMATTGYQNIKEFQKAEVMVAPSLHTEGKLEQRSQQVGMG
;
A
#
# COMPACT_ATOMS: atom_id res chain seq x y z
N MET A 1 6.97 2.79 23.48
CA MET A 1 6.99 4.03 22.69
C MET A 1 6.41 5.12 23.58
N LYS A 2 7.00 6.32 23.60
CA LYS A 2 6.51 7.44 24.42
C LYS A 2 5.61 8.33 23.58
N GLU A 3 4.44 8.71 24.08
CA GLU A 3 3.45 9.54 23.37
C GLU A 3 4.01 10.91 22.97
N GLU A 4 4.79 11.55 23.86
CA GLU A 4 5.52 12.80 23.60
C GLU A 4 6.40 12.73 22.34
N LEU A 5 7.04 11.59 22.08
CA LEU A 5 7.90 11.43 20.90
C LEU A 5 7.09 11.32 19.61
N ILE A 6 5.87 10.78 19.67
CA ILE A 6 4.95 10.74 18.53
C ILE A 6 4.50 12.15 18.22
N PHE A 7 4.04 12.87 19.26
CA PHE A 7 3.59 14.25 19.16
C PHE A 7 4.66 15.13 18.49
N ARG A 8 5.89 15.10 19.03
CA ARG A 8 7.01 15.86 18.49
C ARG A 8 7.31 15.53 17.02
N ARG A 9 7.27 14.25 16.62
CA ARG A 9 7.56 13.85 15.24
C ARG A 9 6.48 14.29 14.26
N VAL A 10 5.22 14.26 14.68
CA VAL A 10 4.12 14.80 13.85
C VAL A 10 4.28 16.31 13.69
N GLN A 11 4.58 17.04 14.77
CA GLN A 11 4.85 18.48 14.67
C GLN A 11 6.02 18.81 13.76
N GLU A 12 7.15 18.10 13.87
CA GLU A 12 8.31 18.31 12.99
C GLU A 12 7.95 18.14 11.51
N ILE A 13 7.04 17.23 11.15
CA ILE A 13 6.53 17.08 9.77
C ILE A 13 5.60 18.26 9.41
N LYS A 14 4.68 18.62 10.31
CA LYS A 14 3.72 19.72 10.07
C LYS A 14 4.40 21.08 9.93
N ASP A 15 5.49 21.31 10.65
CA ASP A 15 6.30 22.53 10.56
C ASP A 15 6.93 22.73 9.18
N GLN A 16 7.06 21.65 8.39
CA GLN A 16 7.48 21.73 6.98
C GLN A 16 6.33 22.10 6.02
N GLY A 17 5.11 22.30 6.53
CA GLY A 17 3.95 22.68 5.72
C GLY A 17 3.39 21.55 4.84
N VAL A 18 3.72 20.29 5.15
CA VAL A 18 3.24 19.11 4.40
C VAL A 18 2.15 18.34 5.14
N ILE A 19 1.47 17.44 4.43
CA ILE A 19 0.49 16.52 5.01
C ILE A 19 1.20 15.50 5.90
N ALA A 20 0.78 15.38 7.15
CA ALA A 20 1.25 14.37 8.09
C ALA A 20 0.26 13.19 8.14
N ALA A 21 0.75 12.01 7.77
CA ALA A 21 0.04 10.75 7.93
C ALA A 21 0.83 9.81 8.84
N ALA A 22 0.14 9.07 9.71
CA ALA A 22 0.77 8.16 10.67
C ALA A 22 0.04 6.83 10.71
N SER A 23 0.82 5.74 10.73
CA SER A 23 0.30 4.38 10.80
C SER A 23 0.40 3.81 12.22
N LEU A 24 -0.72 3.33 12.74
CA LEU A 24 -0.82 2.65 14.04
C LEU A 24 -1.45 1.28 13.85
N THR A 25 -0.96 0.30 14.61
CA THR A 25 -1.54 -1.05 14.56
C THR A 25 -2.87 -1.08 15.31
N PRO A 26 -3.82 -1.97 14.94
CA PRO A 26 -5.08 -2.11 15.67
C PRO A 26 -4.89 -2.30 17.19
N GLN A 27 -3.84 -3.01 17.59
CA GLN A 27 -3.52 -3.28 19.01
C GLN A 27 -3.01 -2.06 19.79
N ARG A 28 -2.68 -0.96 19.09
CA ARG A 28 -1.99 0.19 19.68
C ARG A 28 -2.68 1.52 19.37
N VAL A 29 -3.61 1.54 18.42
CA VAL A 29 -4.23 2.78 17.95
C VAL A 29 -4.99 3.50 19.06
N GLU A 30 -5.78 2.81 19.88
CA GLU A 30 -6.52 3.43 21.00
C GLU A 30 -5.61 4.20 21.96
N ARG A 31 -4.39 3.69 22.17
CA ARG A 31 -3.44 4.33 23.05
C ARG A 31 -2.78 5.56 22.44
N TYR A 32 -2.37 5.49 21.18
CA TYR A 32 -1.46 6.50 20.59
C TYR A 32 -2.13 7.48 19.63
N HIS A 33 -3.37 7.24 19.19
CA HIS A 33 -4.03 8.11 18.21
C HIS A 33 -4.20 9.55 18.72
N ARG A 34 -4.56 9.73 20.01
CA ARG A 34 -4.78 11.06 20.61
C ARG A 34 -3.55 11.93 20.50
N ALA A 35 -2.38 11.41 20.92
CA ALA A 35 -1.12 12.14 20.85
C ALA A 35 -0.74 12.53 19.41
N ALA A 36 -1.09 11.72 18.41
CA ALA A 36 -0.83 12.05 17.01
C ALA A 36 -1.83 13.12 16.50
N ILE A 37 -3.12 12.97 16.78
CA ILE A 37 -4.17 13.90 16.35
C ILE A 37 -4.00 15.27 17.00
N GLU A 38 -3.71 15.32 18.31
CA GLU A 38 -3.42 16.57 19.04
C GLU A 38 -2.19 17.31 18.49
N ALA A 39 -1.22 16.58 17.91
CA ALA A 39 -0.07 17.16 17.24
C ALA A 39 -0.37 17.73 15.84
N GLY A 40 -1.61 17.59 15.35
CA GLY A 40 -2.03 18.07 14.03
C GLY A 40 -1.91 17.05 12.91
N LEU A 41 -2.03 15.74 13.21
CA LEU A 41 -2.09 14.68 12.20
C LEU A 41 -3.26 14.91 11.22
N ASP A 42 -3.00 14.83 9.92
CA ASP A 42 -4.03 15.05 8.89
C ASP A 42 -4.75 13.75 8.49
N VAL A 43 -4.03 12.61 8.49
CA VAL A 43 -4.59 11.31 8.11
C VAL A 43 -4.11 10.22 9.07
N LEU A 44 -5.05 9.48 9.66
CA LEU A 44 -4.72 8.30 10.46
C LEU A 44 -4.78 7.04 9.59
N VAL A 45 -3.74 6.22 9.64
CA VAL A 45 -3.73 4.91 9.01
C VAL A 45 -3.80 3.83 10.09
N VAL A 46 -4.84 3.02 10.10
CA VAL A 46 -4.94 1.82 10.96
C VAL A 46 -4.50 0.61 10.15
N GLN A 47 -3.25 0.19 10.37
CA GLN A 47 -2.60 -0.82 9.53
C GLN A 47 -2.20 -2.09 10.31
N GLY A 48 -2.57 -3.25 9.77
CA GLY A 48 -2.05 -4.55 10.15
C GLY A 48 -1.83 -5.42 8.91
N THR A 49 -1.19 -6.59 9.06
CA THR A 49 -1.02 -7.53 7.93
C THR A 49 -2.37 -8.01 7.40
N VAL A 50 -3.32 -8.26 8.30
CA VAL A 50 -4.72 -8.55 8.00
C VAL A 50 -5.53 -7.82 9.05
N VAL A 51 -6.53 -7.05 8.62
CA VAL A 51 -7.45 -6.33 9.51
C VAL A 51 -8.88 -6.68 9.12
N SER A 52 -9.69 -7.02 10.11
CA SER A 52 -11.13 -7.17 9.99
C SER A 52 -11.82 -6.05 10.76
N ALA A 53 -13.00 -5.64 10.31
CA ALA A 53 -13.81 -4.62 11.00
C ALA A 53 -14.18 -5.07 12.42
N GLU A 54 -14.47 -6.36 12.58
CA GLU A 54 -14.73 -7.00 13.86
C GLU A 54 -13.59 -7.97 14.17
N HIS A 55 -13.00 -7.84 15.36
CA HIS A 55 -12.07 -8.83 15.90
C HIS A 55 -12.76 -9.49 17.09
N VAL A 56 -12.77 -10.83 17.15
CA VAL A 56 -13.27 -11.57 18.31
C VAL A 56 -12.07 -12.15 19.02
N SER A 57 -11.82 -11.68 20.24
CA SER A 57 -10.77 -12.20 21.11
C SER A 57 -11.35 -12.54 22.47
N ARG A 58 -10.83 -13.63 23.05
CA ARG A 58 -11.15 -14.05 24.43
C ARG A 58 -10.10 -13.56 25.44
N THR A 59 -9.02 -12.93 24.97
CA THR A 59 -7.85 -12.58 25.78
C THR A 59 -7.57 -11.09 25.85
N VAL A 60 -8.10 -10.31 24.90
CA VAL A 60 -7.97 -8.85 24.85
C VAL A 60 -9.29 -8.26 24.37
N GLU A 61 -9.66 -7.09 24.87
CA GLU A 61 -10.79 -6.33 24.32
C GLU A 61 -10.45 -5.94 22.88
N PRO A 62 -11.26 -6.35 21.89
CA PRO A 62 -10.99 -6.03 20.50
C PRO A 62 -11.35 -4.59 20.18
N LEU A 63 -10.53 -3.93 19.36
CA LEU A 63 -10.89 -2.65 18.78
C LEU A 63 -12.12 -2.81 17.88
N ASN A 64 -13.22 -2.15 18.22
CA ASN A 64 -14.37 -2.03 17.34
C ASN A 64 -14.19 -0.86 16.37
N LEU A 65 -13.81 -1.15 15.13
CA LEU A 65 -13.56 -0.13 14.12
C LEU A 65 -14.82 0.64 13.70
N MET A 66 -16.00 0.01 13.81
CA MET A 66 -17.29 0.65 13.48
C MET A 66 -17.64 1.76 14.46
N GLU A 67 -17.15 1.68 15.70
CA GLU A 67 -17.32 2.73 16.71
C GLU A 67 -16.12 3.68 16.71
N PHE A 68 -14.91 3.15 16.56
CA PHE A 68 -13.70 3.94 16.67
C PHE A 68 -13.57 4.99 15.56
N ILE A 69 -13.76 4.60 14.30
CA ILE A 69 -13.49 5.49 13.15
C ILE A 69 -14.45 6.69 13.10
N PRO A 70 -15.78 6.52 13.24
CA PRO A 70 -16.71 7.66 13.21
C PRO A 70 -16.52 8.67 14.35
N ASN A 71 -15.87 8.27 15.45
CA ASN A 71 -15.59 9.15 16.59
C ASN A 71 -14.31 10.01 16.41
N LEU A 72 -13.59 9.86 15.30
CA LEU A 72 -12.40 10.64 14.99
C LEU A 72 -12.75 11.84 14.08
N ASN A 73 -12.04 12.95 14.29
CA ASN A 73 -12.16 14.18 13.50
C ASN A 73 -11.17 14.26 12.33
N VAL A 74 -10.45 13.17 12.04
CA VAL A 74 -9.49 13.06 10.95
C VAL A 74 -9.88 11.90 10.04
N PRO A 75 -9.66 11.99 8.72
CA PRO A 75 -9.89 10.88 7.80
C PRO A 75 -9.05 9.66 8.20
N VAL A 76 -9.69 8.48 8.16
CA VAL A 76 -9.04 7.20 8.49
C VAL A 76 -8.92 6.32 7.24
N ILE A 77 -7.72 5.80 7.02
CA ILE A 77 -7.43 4.72 6.09
C ILE A 77 -7.23 3.43 6.90
N VAL A 78 -7.81 2.31 6.46
CA VAL A 78 -7.72 1.04 7.21
C VAL A 78 -7.32 -0.15 6.33
N GLY A 79 -6.52 -1.07 6.84
CA GLY A 79 -6.21 -2.34 6.18
C GLY A 79 -5.05 -3.08 6.85
N GLY A 80 -4.45 -4.12 6.28
CA GLY A 80 -4.68 -4.69 4.96
C GLY A 80 -5.88 -5.64 4.88
N CYS A 81 -6.58 -5.58 3.76
CA CYS A 81 -7.56 -6.57 3.34
C CYS A 81 -7.15 -7.21 2.01
N ALA A 82 -7.72 -8.37 1.68
CA ALA A 82 -7.43 -9.07 0.44
C ALA A 82 -8.63 -9.86 -0.12
N SER A 83 -9.84 -9.54 0.33
CA SER A 83 -11.07 -10.17 -0.13
C SER A 83 -12.19 -9.14 -0.24
N TYR A 84 -13.17 -9.45 -1.09
CA TYR A 84 -14.38 -8.67 -1.26
C TYR A 84 -15.07 -8.35 0.07
N SER A 85 -15.33 -9.39 0.89
CA SER A 85 -16.11 -9.26 2.12
C SER A 85 -15.40 -8.41 3.17
N THR A 86 -14.09 -8.64 3.35
CA THR A 86 -13.30 -7.85 4.30
C THR A 86 -13.19 -6.39 3.83
N ALA A 87 -12.97 -6.14 2.53
CA ALA A 87 -12.96 -4.79 2.00
C ALA A 87 -14.30 -4.07 2.24
N LEU A 88 -15.42 -4.71 1.93
CA LEU A 88 -16.76 -4.14 2.16
C LEU A 88 -17.01 -3.83 3.63
N HIS A 89 -16.63 -4.73 4.55
CA HIS A 89 -16.79 -4.50 5.98
C HIS A 89 -15.93 -3.33 6.47
N LEU A 90 -14.69 -3.21 5.99
CA LEU A 90 -13.82 -2.09 6.32
C LEU A 90 -14.37 -0.76 5.78
N MET A 91 -14.93 -0.74 4.58
CA MET A 91 -15.58 0.45 4.02
C MET A 91 -16.74 0.93 4.91
N ARG A 92 -17.56 0.00 5.41
CA ARG A 92 -18.69 0.29 6.30
C ARG A 92 -18.31 0.87 7.66
N THR A 93 -17.03 0.84 8.05
CA THR A 93 -16.55 1.50 9.28
C THR A 93 -16.52 3.03 9.17
N GLY A 94 -16.74 3.60 7.97
CA GLY A 94 -16.58 5.03 7.71
C GLY A 94 -15.16 5.42 7.29
N ALA A 95 -14.30 4.44 6.98
CA ALA A 95 -12.96 4.71 6.47
C ALA A 95 -13.02 5.36 5.08
N VAL A 96 -12.21 6.40 4.84
CA VAL A 96 -12.13 7.09 3.54
C VAL A 96 -11.31 6.33 2.51
N GLY A 97 -10.56 5.31 2.96
CA GLY A 97 -9.80 4.43 2.11
C GLY A 97 -9.46 3.10 2.76
N VAL A 98 -9.24 2.08 1.93
CA VAL A 98 -8.81 0.75 2.36
C VAL A 98 -7.46 0.38 1.75
N LEU A 99 -6.55 -0.17 2.57
CA LEU A 99 -5.30 -0.75 2.09
C LEU A 99 -5.55 -2.20 1.66
N VAL A 100 -5.17 -2.53 0.43
CA VAL A 100 -5.45 -3.82 -0.20
C VAL A 100 -4.16 -4.54 -0.54
N GLY A 101 -3.95 -5.69 0.11
CA GLY A 101 -2.81 -6.56 -0.14
C GLY A 101 -2.44 -7.38 1.09
N VAL A 102 -2.37 -8.70 0.93
CA VAL A 102 -1.88 -9.63 1.97
C VAL A 102 -0.90 -10.61 1.35
N GLY A 103 0.37 -10.46 1.73
CA GLY A 103 1.45 -11.33 1.28
C GLY A 103 2.22 -11.00 -0.02
N PRO A 104 1.83 -10.08 -0.92
CA PRO A 104 2.59 -9.84 -2.15
C PRO A 104 3.84 -8.97 -1.95
N GLY A 105 3.99 -8.34 -0.78
CA GLY A 105 5.15 -7.50 -0.47
C GLY A 105 6.46 -8.29 -0.42
N ARG A 106 7.54 -7.72 -0.98
CA ARG A 106 8.86 -8.37 -1.11
C ARG A 106 9.47 -8.86 0.21
N ILE A 107 9.17 -8.15 1.30
CA ILE A 107 9.67 -8.43 2.66
C ILE A 107 8.69 -9.25 3.48
N CYS A 108 7.49 -9.53 2.96
CA CYS A 108 6.43 -10.23 3.66
C CYS A 108 6.58 -11.73 3.44
N THR A 109 6.62 -12.51 4.51
CA THR A 109 6.71 -13.98 4.44
C THR A 109 5.40 -14.66 4.83
N THR A 110 4.31 -13.90 5.02
CA THR A 110 3.01 -14.42 5.50
C THR A 110 2.49 -15.61 4.68
N ARG A 111 2.61 -15.58 3.35
CA ARG A 111 2.21 -16.72 2.49
C ARG A 111 3.01 -17.98 2.79
N GLY A 112 4.32 -17.85 2.99
CA GLY A 112 5.20 -18.97 3.28
C GLY A 112 5.07 -19.48 4.72
N VAL A 113 4.89 -18.58 5.68
CA VAL A 113 4.85 -18.93 7.12
C VAL A 113 3.49 -19.49 7.53
N ILE A 114 2.38 -18.92 7.05
CA ILE A 114 1.04 -19.31 7.49
C ILE A 114 0.07 -19.67 6.35
N GLY A 115 0.53 -19.73 5.10
CA GLY A 115 -0.31 -20.12 3.97
C GLY A 115 -1.36 -19.08 3.55
N VAL A 116 -1.30 -17.85 4.10
CA VAL A 116 -2.30 -16.81 3.85
C VAL A 116 -1.76 -15.74 2.90
N GLY A 117 -2.48 -15.52 1.81
CA GLY A 117 -2.30 -14.37 0.93
C GLY A 117 -3.03 -14.53 -0.39
N VAL A 118 -3.17 -13.43 -1.12
CA VAL A 118 -3.96 -13.37 -2.36
C VAL A 118 -3.15 -12.67 -3.45
N PRO A 119 -3.17 -13.13 -4.71
CA PRO A 119 -2.58 -12.40 -5.83
C PRO A 119 -3.07 -10.94 -5.87
N GLN A 120 -2.15 -9.99 -6.04
CA GLN A 120 -2.46 -8.57 -5.83
C GLN A 120 -3.52 -8.03 -6.79
N ALA A 121 -3.47 -8.43 -8.07
CA ALA A 121 -4.47 -8.05 -9.06
C ALA A 121 -5.89 -8.50 -8.66
N THR A 122 -6.02 -9.75 -8.17
CA THR A 122 -7.28 -10.30 -7.67
C THR A 122 -7.77 -9.53 -6.45
N ALA A 123 -6.89 -9.31 -5.46
CA ALA A 123 -7.26 -8.59 -4.23
C ALA A 123 -7.77 -7.17 -4.53
N VAL A 124 -7.10 -6.45 -5.43
CA VAL A 124 -7.50 -5.09 -5.86
C VAL A 124 -8.82 -5.11 -6.61
N ALA A 125 -9.01 -6.05 -7.55
CA ALA A 125 -10.26 -6.17 -8.30
C ALA A 125 -11.46 -6.49 -7.37
N ASP A 126 -11.28 -7.41 -6.41
CA ASP A 126 -12.29 -7.75 -5.42
C ASP A 126 -12.65 -6.54 -4.53
N ALA A 127 -11.65 -5.79 -4.08
CA ALA A 127 -11.87 -4.57 -3.29
C ALA A 127 -12.54 -3.45 -4.11
N ALA A 128 -12.20 -3.31 -5.40
CA ALA A 128 -12.85 -2.36 -6.29
C ALA A 128 -14.33 -2.70 -6.52
N ALA A 129 -14.66 -3.99 -6.63
CA ALA A 129 -16.05 -4.46 -6.67
C ALA A 129 -16.78 -4.21 -5.35
N ALA A 130 -16.11 -4.42 -4.20
CA ALA A 130 -16.67 -4.10 -2.88
C ALA A 130 -16.97 -2.61 -2.73
N ARG A 131 -16.03 -1.74 -3.16
CA ARG A 131 -16.21 -0.29 -3.21
C ARG A 131 -17.44 0.08 -4.02
N MET A 132 -17.62 -0.52 -5.19
CA MET A 132 -18.78 -0.20 -6.03
C MET A 132 -20.10 -0.59 -5.35
N ARG A 133 -20.16 -1.76 -4.68
CA ARG A 133 -21.34 -2.14 -3.90
C ARG A 133 -21.59 -1.12 -2.78
N HIS A 134 -20.56 -0.77 -2.01
CA HIS A 134 -20.69 0.21 -0.93
C HIS A 134 -21.19 1.57 -1.44
N TYR A 135 -20.63 2.07 -2.55
CA TYR A 135 -21.07 3.32 -3.18
C TYR A 135 -22.53 3.26 -3.65
N LEU A 136 -22.99 2.14 -4.21
CA LEU A 136 -24.39 1.96 -4.58
C LEU A 136 -25.33 1.88 -3.38
N GLU A 137 -24.86 1.36 -2.24
CA GLU A 137 -25.62 1.26 -0.99
C GLU A 137 -25.73 2.60 -0.25
N THR A 138 -24.69 3.43 -0.31
CA THR A 138 -24.52 4.58 0.60
C THR A 138 -24.34 5.93 -0.10
N GLY A 139 -23.91 5.94 -1.36
CA GLY A 139 -23.42 7.12 -2.06
C GLY A 139 -21.97 7.52 -1.70
N GLU A 140 -21.31 6.78 -0.82
CA GLU A 140 -19.96 7.11 -0.33
C GLU A 140 -18.87 6.37 -1.13
N TYR A 141 -17.90 7.13 -1.64
CA TYR A 141 -16.80 6.57 -2.43
C TYR A 141 -15.57 6.35 -1.55
N VAL A 142 -15.27 5.09 -1.24
CA VAL A 142 -14.09 4.71 -0.45
C VAL A 142 -12.91 4.38 -1.37
N ASN A 143 -11.75 5.00 -1.13
CA ASN A 143 -10.57 4.79 -1.98
C ASN A 143 -9.98 3.38 -1.80
N VAL A 144 -9.65 2.73 -2.90
CA VAL A 144 -8.92 1.46 -2.91
C VAL A 144 -7.43 1.75 -3.11
N ILE A 145 -6.60 1.42 -2.12
CA ILE A 145 -5.17 1.70 -2.14
C ILE A 145 -4.41 0.38 -2.21
N ALA A 146 -3.77 0.07 -3.34
CA ALA A 146 -3.02 -1.17 -3.47
C ALA A 146 -1.73 -1.10 -2.63
N ASP A 147 -1.54 -2.02 -1.69
CA ASP A 147 -0.38 -2.12 -0.80
C ASP A 147 0.45 -3.37 -1.08
N GLY A 148 1.64 -3.17 -1.64
CA GLY A 148 2.61 -4.22 -1.90
C GLY A 148 2.54 -4.87 -3.29
N GLY A 149 3.56 -5.66 -3.60
CA GLY A 149 3.66 -6.39 -4.87
C GLY A 149 4.13 -5.57 -6.08
N MET A 150 4.32 -4.25 -5.95
CA MET A 150 4.75 -3.38 -7.04
C MET A 150 6.20 -2.94 -6.86
N ARG A 151 7.01 -3.14 -7.91
CA ARG A 151 8.42 -2.75 -8.02
C ARG A 151 8.65 -1.76 -9.16
N THR A 152 7.84 -1.84 -10.20
CA THR A 152 8.02 -1.09 -11.46
C THR A 152 6.79 -0.24 -11.77
N GLY A 153 6.99 0.79 -12.60
CA GLY A 153 5.88 1.63 -13.08
C GLY A 153 4.79 0.83 -13.80
N GLY A 154 5.15 -0.22 -14.54
CA GLY A 154 4.18 -1.09 -15.19
C GLY A 154 3.32 -1.90 -14.22
N GLU A 155 3.85 -2.28 -13.05
CA GLU A 155 3.05 -2.95 -12.01
C GLU A 155 2.10 -1.97 -11.30
N ILE A 156 2.52 -0.71 -11.15
CA ILE A 156 1.63 0.37 -10.68
C ILE A 156 0.50 0.57 -11.68
N SER A 157 0.80 0.66 -12.98
CA SER A 157 -0.23 0.76 -14.03
C SER A 157 -1.25 -0.36 -13.92
N LYS A 158 -0.80 -1.61 -13.79
CA LYS A 158 -1.68 -2.77 -13.62
C LYS A 158 -2.55 -2.67 -12.36
N ALA A 159 -2.00 -2.23 -11.23
CA ALA A 159 -2.76 -2.06 -9.99
C ALA A 159 -3.86 -1.00 -10.16
N ILE A 160 -3.55 0.13 -10.80
CA ILE A 160 -4.54 1.16 -11.13
C ILE A 160 -5.61 0.59 -12.05
N THR A 161 -5.25 -0.09 -13.14
CA THR A 161 -6.23 -0.68 -14.07
C THR A 161 -7.11 -1.74 -13.38
N CYS A 162 -6.58 -2.49 -12.40
CA CYS A 162 -7.39 -3.42 -11.60
C CYS A 162 -8.41 -2.73 -10.67
N GLY A 163 -8.40 -1.40 -10.58
CA GLY A 163 -9.38 -0.62 -9.83
C GLY A 163 -8.83 0.14 -8.63
N ALA A 164 -7.51 0.18 -8.43
CA ALA A 164 -6.90 1.00 -7.37
C ALA A 164 -6.94 2.49 -7.72
N ASP A 165 -7.15 3.31 -6.69
CA ASP A 165 -7.17 4.77 -6.75
C ASP A 165 -5.81 5.37 -6.42
N ALA A 166 -5.03 4.65 -5.61
CA ALA A 166 -3.65 4.97 -5.27
C ALA A 166 -2.86 3.69 -4.99
N VAL A 167 -1.54 3.83 -4.83
CA VAL A 167 -0.63 2.73 -4.48
C VAL A 167 0.24 3.10 -3.29
N MET A 168 0.50 2.15 -2.40
CA MET A 168 1.48 2.24 -1.33
C MET A 168 2.76 1.53 -1.77
N LEU A 169 3.87 2.26 -1.77
CA LEU A 169 5.17 1.76 -2.22
C LEU A 169 6.15 1.71 -1.05
N GLY A 170 6.65 0.52 -0.74
CA GLY A 170 7.67 0.31 0.31
C GLY A 170 9.06 0.09 -0.28
N SER A 171 9.29 -1.09 -0.86
CA SER A 171 10.63 -1.50 -1.31
C SER A 171 11.19 -0.67 -2.47
N ALA A 172 10.35 0.07 -3.20
CA ALA A 172 10.83 1.03 -4.21
C ALA A 172 11.51 2.22 -3.53
N PHE A 173 10.86 2.83 -2.55
CA PHE A 173 11.42 3.97 -1.80
C PHE A 173 12.53 3.57 -0.84
N ALA A 174 12.58 2.33 -0.36
CA ALA A 174 13.70 1.84 0.46
C ALA A 174 15.06 1.80 -0.28
N LYS A 175 15.07 2.07 -1.59
CA LYS A 175 16.28 2.22 -2.41
C LYS A 175 16.68 3.68 -2.61
N SER A 176 15.94 4.63 -2.05
CA SER A 176 16.28 6.05 -2.18
C SER A 176 17.38 6.46 -1.19
N GLU A 177 18.12 7.51 -1.51
CA GLU A 177 19.15 8.10 -0.63
C GLU A 177 18.56 8.63 0.69
N GLU A 178 17.34 9.15 0.64
CA GLU A 178 16.59 9.74 1.75
C GLU A 178 15.97 8.68 2.67
N ALA A 179 15.92 7.42 2.23
CA ALA A 179 15.29 6.36 2.99
C ALA A 179 15.99 6.16 4.34
N PRO A 180 15.27 6.23 5.48
CA PRO A 180 15.88 6.10 6.81
C PRO A 180 16.48 4.71 7.05
N GLY A 181 16.11 3.72 6.24
CA GLY A 181 16.64 2.36 6.28
C GLY A 181 18.08 2.23 5.78
N ARG A 182 18.67 3.25 5.12
CA ARG A 182 20.06 3.27 4.64
C ARG A 182 20.48 2.00 3.90
N GLY A 183 19.69 1.62 2.90
CA GLY A 183 19.92 0.39 2.13
C GLY A 183 19.40 -0.89 2.79
N TYR A 184 18.42 -0.78 3.69
CA TYR A 184 17.69 -1.91 4.23
C TYR A 184 16.18 -1.65 4.21
N SER A 185 15.41 -2.74 4.11
CA SER A 185 13.96 -2.73 4.17
C SER A 185 13.44 -3.88 5.02
N TRP A 186 12.44 -3.63 5.87
CA TRP A 186 11.76 -4.63 6.67
C TRP A 186 10.31 -4.21 6.93
N GLY A 187 9.44 -5.21 7.12
CA GLY A 187 8.03 -4.97 7.39
C GLY A 187 7.73 -4.91 8.89
N MET A 188 6.56 -4.38 9.25
CA MET A 188 6.10 -4.31 10.65
C MET A 188 6.04 -5.68 11.35
N ALA A 189 5.77 -6.75 10.60
CA ALA A 189 5.66 -8.11 11.13
C ALA A 189 7.01 -8.83 11.32
N THR A 190 8.12 -8.17 10.99
CA THR A 190 9.48 -8.76 11.08
C THR A 190 9.88 -9.06 12.52
N PHE A 191 9.51 -8.20 13.47
CA PHE A 191 9.92 -8.31 14.87
C PHE A 191 8.82 -8.84 15.79
N HIS A 192 7.87 -9.60 15.24
CA HIS A 192 6.84 -10.23 16.06
C HIS A 192 7.49 -11.25 17.02
N PRO A 193 7.19 -11.21 18.34
CA PRO A 193 8.00 -11.88 19.36
C PRO A 193 7.97 -13.42 19.27
N THR A 194 6.86 -14.00 18.79
CA THR A 194 6.67 -15.45 18.76
C THR A 194 6.60 -16.02 17.34
N LEU A 195 5.94 -15.31 16.41
CA LEU A 195 5.81 -15.71 15.01
C LEU A 195 6.16 -14.56 14.02
N PRO A 196 7.46 -14.31 13.75
CA PRO A 196 7.91 -13.39 12.71
C PRO A 196 7.35 -13.73 11.33
N ARG A 197 6.84 -12.72 10.61
CA ARG A 197 6.24 -12.88 9.26
C ARG A 197 6.80 -11.87 8.26
N GLY A 198 8.02 -11.42 8.50
CA GLY A 198 8.75 -10.57 7.58
C GLY A 198 10.25 -10.83 7.64
N THR A 199 10.94 -10.41 6.59
CA THR A 199 12.39 -10.53 6.47
C THR A 199 12.99 -9.14 6.29
N ARG A 200 14.04 -8.84 7.07
CA ARG A 200 14.90 -7.70 6.80
C ARG A 200 15.79 -8.03 5.61
N ILE A 201 15.64 -7.29 4.52
CA ILE A 201 16.44 -7.44 3.31
C ILE A 201 17.37 -6.25 3.13
N GLN A 202 18.48 -6.48 2.45
CA GLN A 202 19.35 -5.41 1.96
C GLN A 202 18.79 -4.89 0.63
N THR A 203 18.68 -3.57 0.51
CA THR A 203 18.32 -2.85 -0.70
C THR A 203 19.52 -2.02 -1.12
N SER A 204 20.03 -2.20 -2.34
CA SER A 204 21.04 -1.26 -2.86
C SER A 204 20.38 0.10 -3.08
N ILE A 205 21.05 1.18 -2.68
CA ILE A 205 20.63 2.54 -3.02
C ILE A 205 20.76 2.70 -4.52
N THR A 206 19.70 3.17 -5.18
CA THR A 206 19.66 3.32 -6.63
C THR A 206 19.52 4.76 -7.09
N GLY A 207 19.31 5.73 -6.21
CA GLY A 207 19.18 7.14 -6.60
C GLY A 207 18.37 7.93 -5.58
N THR A 208 18.01 9.16 -5.93
CA THR A 208 17.16 10.01 -5.07
C THR A 208 15.70 9.58 -5.13
N LEU A 209 14.90 10.03 -4.16
CA LEU A 209 13.46 9.81 -4.15
C LEU A 209 12.80 10.45 -5.39
N GLU A 210 13.30 11.61 -5.81
CA GLU A 210 12.85 12.32 -7.01
C GLU A 210 13.09 11.49 -8.27
N GLU A 211 14.29 10.94 -8.47
CA GLU A 211 14.60 10.08 -9.62
C GLU A 211 13.71 8.83 -9.66
N ILE A 212 13.50 8.21 -8.50
CA ILE A 212 12.63 7.03 -8.39
C ILE A 212 11.19 7.39 -8.74
N LEU A 213 10.66 8.50 -8.20
CA LEU A 213 9.25 8.85 -8.34
C LEU A 213 8.92 9.51 -9.68
N THR A 214 9.65 10.56 -10.04
CA THR A 214 9.36 11.46 -11.16
C THR A 214 10.43 11.49 -12.24
N GLY A 215 11.56 10.83 -12.01
CA GLY A 215 12.65 10.69 -12.98
C GLY A 215 13.71 11.80 -12.88
N PRO A 216 14.68 11.81 -13.81
CA PRO A 216 14.76 10.94 -14.98
C PRO A 216 15.05 9.47 -14.63
N ALA A 217 14.71 8.56 -15.55
CA ALA A 217 15.15 7.17 -15.48
C ALA A 217 16.41 7.01 -16.35
N HIS A 218 17.46 6.42 -15.79
CA HIS A 218 18.71 6.16 -16.50
C HIS A 218 18.82 4.72 -16.99
N GLU A 219 18.00 3.82 -16.45
CA GLU A 219 17.89 2.42 -16.79
C GLU A 219 16.54 2.09 -17.45
N ASN A 220 16.48 0.94 -18.12
CA ASN A 220 15.30 0.45 -18.83
C ASN A 220 14.53 -0.65 -18.08
N ASP A 221 14.71 -0.75 -16.76
CA ASP A 221 14.10 -1.78 -15.90
C ASP A 221 12.76 -1.36 -15.26
N GLY A 222 12.34 -0.11 -15.49
CA GLY A 222 11.09 0.46 -15.01
C GLY A 222 11.04 0.73 -13.50
N THR A 223 12.17 0.70 -12.79
CA THR A 223 12.25 0.92 -11.34
C THR A 223 12.40 2.39 -10.93
N ARG A 224 12.64 3.28 -11.89
CA ARG A 224 12.69 4.75 -11.73
C ARG A 224 11.68 5.43 -12.64
N ASN A 225 11.43 6.72 -12.38
CA ASN A 225 10.39 7.51 -13.01
C ASN A 225 9.03 6.77 -13.02
N LEU A 226 8.65 6.24 -11.85
CA LEU A 226 7.44 5.43 -11.69
C LEU A 226 6.18 6.17 -12.17
N MET A 227 6.10 7.48 -11.92
CA MET A 227 4.98 8.32 -12.37
C MET A 227 5.04 8.60 -13.86
N GLY A 228 6.23 8.73 -14.46
CA GLY A 228 6.38 8.83 -15.90
C GLY A 228 5.91 7.56 -16.60
N ALA A 229 6.29 6.39 -16.11
CA ALA A 229 5.82 5.11 -16.62
C ALA A 229 4.28 4.96 -16.54
N LEU A 230 3.66 5.39 -15.43
CA LEU A 230 2.20 5.42 -15.29
C LEU A 230 1.56 6.36 -16.32
N ARG A 231 2.07 7.60 -16.47
CA ARG A 231 1.59 8.56 -17.48
C ARG A 231 1.74 8.03 -18.90
N THR A 232 2.89 7.44 -19.22
CA THR A 232 3.13 6.82 -20.53
C THR A 232 2.17 5.66 -20.78
N SER A 233 1.92 4.82 -19.77
CA SER A 233 0.95 3.73 -19.87
C SER A 233 -0.45 4.26 -20.19
N MET A 234 -0.94 5.25 -19.43
CA MET A 234 -2.25 5.87 -19.65
C MET A 234 -2.35 6.50 -21.05
N ALA A 235 -1.35 7.27 -21.46
CA ALA A 235 -1.31 7.92 -22.77
C ALA A 235 -1.31 6.90 -23.91
N THR A 236 -0.54 5.81 -23.77
CA THR A 236 -0.40 4.77 -24.80
C THR A 236 -1.71 3.99 -24.97
N THR A 237 -2.48 3.81 -23.89
CA THR A 237 -3.78 3.13 -23.94
C THR A 237 -4.96 4.10 -24.12
N GLY A 238 -4.72 5.40 -24.29
CA GLY A 238 -5.75 6.39 -24.64
C GLY A 238 -6.56 6.95 -23.47
N TYR A 239 -6.04 6.93 -22.24
CA TYR A 239 -6.73 7.43 -21.04
C TYR A 239 -6.06 8.68 -20.48
N GLN A 240 -6.85 9.64 -19.98
CA GLN A 240 -6.35 10.95 -19.55
C GLN A 240 -6.15 11.06 -18.04
N ASN A 241 -6.81 10.21 -17.25
CA ASN A 241 -6.74 10.23 -15.80
C ASN A 241 -6.90 8.83 -15.18
N ILE A 242 -6.60 8.73 -13.88
CA ILE A 242 -6.63 7.48 -13.11
C ILE A 242 -7.99 6.78 -13.19
N LYS A 243 -9.10 7.50 -13.07
CA LYS A 243 -10.46 6.91 -13.05
C LYS A 243 -10.86 6.37 -14.41
N GLU A 244 -10.49 7.05 -15.49
CA GLU A 244 -10.71 6.52 -16.83
C GLU A 244 -9.81 5.31 -17.09
N PHE A 245 -8.56 5.34 -16.63
CA PHE A 245 -7.60 4.24 -16.83
C PHE A 245 -8.00 2.94 -16.12
N GLN A 246 -8.82 3.01 -15.06
CA GLN A 246 -9.48 1.84 -14.44
C GLN A 246 -10.42 1.08 -15.39
N LYS A 247 -10.76 1.65 -16.56
CA LYS A 247 -11.58 1.00 -17.60
C LYS A 247 -10.74 0.33 -18.69
N ALA A 248 -9.40 0.42 -18.62
CA ALA A 248 -8.53 -0.20 -19.60
C ALA A 248 -8.65 -1.73 -19.55
N GLU A 249 -8.54 -2.36 -20.72
CA GLU A 249 -8.59 -3.82 -20.81
C GLU A 249 -7.35 -4.45 -20.15
N VAL A 250 -7.58 -5.50 -19.35
CA VAL A 250 -6.52 -6.27 -18.70
C VAL A 250 -6.54 -7.68 -19.26
N MET A 251 -5.38 -8.14 -19.73
CA MET A 251 -5.20 -9.51 -20.20
C MET A 251 -4.24 -10.27 -19.30
N VAL A 252 -4.54 -11.54 -19.06
CA VAL A 252 -3.64 -12.48 -18.38
C VAL A 252 -2.82 -13.19 -19.44
N ALA A 253 -1.53 -12.85 -19.52
CA ALA A 253 -0.59 -13.44 -20.48
C ALA A 253 0.57 -14.11 -19.72
N PRO A 254 0.47 -15.40 -19.37
CA PRO A 254 1.51 -16.10 -18.61
C PRO A 254 2.89 -16.11 -19.28
N SER A 255 2.92 -16.07 -20.62
CA SER A 255 4.13 -16.06 -21.44
C SER A 255 4.80 -14.68 -21.55
N LEU A 256 4.19 -13.59 -21.06
CA LEU A 256 4.69 -12.22 -21.25
C LEU A 256 6.12 -12.02 -20.73
N HIS A 257 6.51 -12.78 -19.70
CA HIS A 257 7.86 -12.70 -19.14
C HIS A 257 8.92 -13.35 -20.03
N THR A 258 8.55 -14.24 -20.95
CA THR A 258 9.47 -15.02 -21.79
C THR A 258 9.38 -14.65 -23.27
N GLU A 259 8.22 -14.18 -23.71
CA GLU A 259 7.92 -13.89 -25.10
C GLU A 259 8.77 -12.73 -25.65
N GLY A 260 9.50 -12.98 -26.74
CA GLY A 260 10.36 -11.97 -27.38
C GLY A 260 11.57 -11.53 -26.54
N LYS A 261 11.89 -12.25 -25.46
CA LYS A 261 12.98 -11.90 -24.52
C LYS A 261 14.24 -12.75 -24.62
N LEU A 262 14.32 -13.66 -25.59
CA LEU A 262 15.46 -14.59 -25.75
C LEU A 262 16.81 -13.86 -25.77
N GLU A 263 16.93 -12.79 -26.55
CA GLU A 263 18.18 -12.02 -26.66
C GLU A 263 18.50 -11.21 -25.40
N GLN A 264 17.48 -10.63 -24.74
CA GLN A 264 17.65 -9.89 -23.48
C GLN A 264 18.16 -10.84 -22.38
N ARG A 265 17.62 -12.05 -22.31
CA ARG A 265 18.03 -13.08 -21.36
C ARG A 265 19.42 -13.64 -21.62
N SER A 266 19.75 -13.93 -22.89
CA SER A 266 21.08 -14.46 -23.23
C SER A 266 22.20 -13.47 -22.93
N GLN A 267 21.91 -12.16 -23.02
CA GLN A 267 22.85 -11.08 -22.77
C GLN A 267 22.78 -10.49 -21.36
N GLN A 268 21.81 -10.91 -20.53
CA GLN A 268 21.55 -10.35 -19.19
C GLN A 268 21.30 -8.82 -19.18
N VAL A 269 20.58 -8.32 -20.18
CA VAL A 269 20.26 -6.89 -20.34
C VAL A 269 18.75 -6.63 -20.34
N GLY A 270 18.34 -5.38 -20.08
CA GLY A 270 16.93 -4.98 -20.11
C GLY A 270 16.11 -5.65 -19.00
N MET A 271 14.96 -6.22 -19.36
CA MET A 271 14.03 -6.83 -18.39
C MET A 271 14.15 -8.36 -18.25
N GLY A 272 15.10 -9.00 -18.95
CA GLY A 272 15.36 -10.45 -18.82
C GLY A 272 14.13 -11.32 -19.04
#